data_AF-A0A3A5W4U6-F1
#
_entry.id   AF-A0A3A5W4U6-F1
#
_cell.length_a   1.000
_cell.length_b   1.000
_cell.length_c   1.000
_cell.angle_alpha   90.00
_cell.angle_beta   90.00
_cell.angle_gamma   90.00
#
_symmetry.space_group_name_H-M   'P 1'
#
loop_
_entity.id
_entity.type
_entity.pdbx_description
1 polymer ?
#
loop_
_entity_poly.entity_id
_entity_poly.type
_entity_poly.pdbx_seq_one_letter_code
_entity_poly.pdbx_strand_id
1 'polypeptide(L)' 'RGHVKYCGETALQHMDKGYSVAVKKLGTIGVTVEIMRPGTRLPHEISIFSEEELKIQAAQEAAAEEGSE' A
#
# COMPACT_ATOMS: atom_id res chain seq x y z
N ARG A 1 9.87 12.84 -0.59
CA ARG A 1 10.63 11.61 -0.24
C ARG A 1 9.60 10.60 0.25
N GLY A 2 9.41 9.46 -0.43
CA GLY A 2 8.37 8.47 -0.12
C GLY A 2 8.84 7.38 0.85
N HIS A 3 7.93 6.47 1.21
CA HIS A 3 8.24 5.30 2.03
C HIS A 3 8.66 4.13 1.15
N VAL A 4 9.75 3.45 1.55
CA VAL A 4 10.22 2.23 0.87
C VAL A 4 10.57 1.17 1.93
N LYS A 5 9.95 -0.01 1.81
CA LYS A 5 10.33 -1.22 2.53
C LYS A 5 11.16 -2.13 1.62
N TYR A 6 12.36 -2.45 2.07
CA TYR A 6 13.32 -3.27 1.32
C TYR A 6 13.21 -4.77 1.63
N CYS A 7 12.65 -5.11 2.79
CA CYS A 7 12.68 -6.46 3.34
C CYS A 7 11.29 -6.90 3.82
N GLY A 8 11.10 -8.22 3.93
CA GLY A 8 9.89 -8.85 4.45
C GLY A 8 8.79 -9.03 3.39
N GLU A 9 7.67 -9.60 3.82
CA GLU A 9 6.52 -9.91 2.96
C GLU A 9 5.94 -8.66 2.28
N THR A 10 5.88 -7.54 3.01
CA THR A 10 5.41 -6.26 2.48
C THR A 10 6.20 -5.81 1.25
N ALA A 11 7.51 -6.04 1.23
CA ALA A 11 8.36 -5.65 0.11
C ALA A 11 8.12 -6.51 -1.14
N LEU A 12 7.52 -7.70 -1.01
CA LEU A 12 7.17 -8.56 -2.13
C LEU A 12 5.77 -8.26 -2.67
N GLN A 13 4.82 -7.96 -1.78
CA GLN A 13 3.42 -7.76 -2.15
C GLN A 13 3.12 -6.33 -2.63
N HIS A 14 3.81 -5.33 -2.07
CA HIS A 14 3.46 -3.92 -2.25
C HIS A 14 4.52 -3.07 -2.98
N MET A 15 5.71 -3.62 -3.25
CA MET A 15 6.70 -2.96 -4.11
C MET A 15 6.65 -3.53 -5.51
N ASP A 16 6.54 -2.63 -6.48
CA ASP A 16 6.77 -2.94 -7.88
C ASP A 16 8.24 -2.66 -8.21
N LYS A 17 8.92 -3.67 -8.77
CA LYS A 17 10.34 -3.58 -9.18
C LYS A 17 10.44 -3.67 -10.69
N GLY A 18 11.12 -2.71 -11.30
CA GLY A 18 11.41 -2.67 -12.72
C GLY A 18 12.89 -2.52 -12.98
N TYR A 19 13.39 -3.20 -14.01
CA TYR A 19 14.76 -3.06 -14.49
C TYR A 19 14.74 -2.81 -15.99
N SER A 20 15.53 -1.84 -16.43
CA SER A 20 15.71 -1.55 -17.85
C SER A 20 17.12 -1.05 -18.11
N VAL A 21 17.50 -1.02 -19.38
CA VAL A 21 18.85 -0.71 -19.83
C VAL A 21 18.81 0.36 -20.91
N ALA A 22 19.52 1.45 -20.69
CA ALA A 22 19.71 2.50 -21.69
C ALA A 22 21.05 2.31 -22.40
N VAL A 23 21.02 2.10 -23.71
CA VAL A 23 22.22 1.97 -24.55
C VAL A 23 22.53 3.31 -25.20
N LYS A 24 23.73 3.86 -24.94
CA LYS A 24 24.22 5.10 -25.56
C LYS A 24 25.60 4.88 -26.17
N LYS A 25 26.07 5.83 -26.98
CA LYS A 25 27.36 5.76 -27.66
C LYS A 25 28.55 5.53 -26.70
N LEU A 26 28.49 6.05 -25.47
CA LEU A 26 29.54 5.89 -24.46
C LEU A 26 29.47 4.54 -23.72
N GLY A 27 28.36 3.79 -23.86
CA GLY A 27 28.16 2.52 -23.15
C GLY A 27 26.71 2.31 -22.71
N THR A 28 26.55 1.38 -21.77
CA THR A 28 25.25 0.87 -21.32
C THR A 28 25.00 1.24 -19.87
N ILE A 29 23.82 1.81 -19.58
CA ILE A 29 23.40 2.21 -18.23
C ILE A 29 22.24 1.32 -17.78
N GLY A 30 22.44 0.57 -16.69
CA GLY A 30 21.38 -0.17 -16.04
C GLY A 30 20.57 0.73 -15.10
N VAL A 31 19.26 0.73 -15.24
CA VAL A 31 18.33 1.53 -14.43
C VAL A 31 17.39 0.57 -13.71
N THR A 32 17.44 0.58 -12.38
CA THR A 32 16.49 -0.12 -11.51
C THR A 32 15.55 0.90 -10.89
N VAL A 33 14.26 0.63 -10.94
CA VAL A 33 13.21 1.46 -10.35
C VAL A 33 12.40 0.61 -9.38
N GLU A 34 12.18 1.11 -8.18
CA GLU A 34 11.34 0.47 -7.16
C GLU A 34 10.27 1.47 -6.70
N ILE A 35 8.99 1.09 -6.78
CA ILE A 35 7.86 1.96 -6.48
C ILE A 35 6.93 1.27 -5.49
N MET A 36 6.62 1.93 -4.38
CA MET A 36 5.61 1.49 -3.42
C MET A 36 4.22 1.89 -3.91
N ARG A 37 3.27 0.95 -3.93
CA ARG A 37 1.89 1.25 -4.35
C ARG A 37 1.22 2.23 -3.39
N PRO A 38 0.46 3.22 -3.90
CA PRO A 38 -0.28 4.16 -3.06
C PRO A 38 -1.36 3.43 -2.25
N GLY A 39 -1.62 3.89 -1.03
CA GLY A 39 -2.65 3.31 -0.17
C GLY A 39 -2.29 1.96 0.46
N THR A 40 -1.04 1.49 0.32
CA THR A 40 -0.56 0.29 1.01
C THR A 40 -0.55 0.54 2.52
N ARG A 41 -1.34 -0.24 3.26
CA ARG A 41 -1.31 -0.24 4.73
C ARG A 41 -0.21 -1.15 5.23
N LEU A 42 0.70 -0.61 6.03
CA LEU A 42 1.78 -1.39 6.58
C LEU A 42 1.36 -2.14 7.85
N PRO A 43 1.99 -3.29 8.18
CA PRO A 43 1.63 -4.06 9.37
C PRO A 43 1.75 -3.33 10.72
N HIS A 44 2.51 -2.23 10.76
CA HIS A 44 2.70 -1.38 11.94
C HIS A 44 1.76 -0.17 11.97
N GLU A 45 0.99 0.04 10.91
CA GLU A 45 0.03 1.15 10.82
C GLU A 45 -1.34 0.66 11.29
N ILE A 46 -1.57 0.81 12.59
CA ILE A 46 -2.88 0.54 13.21
C ILE A 46 -3.70 1.82 13.29
N SER A 47 -5.01 1.68 13.12
CA SER A 47 -5.98 2.76 13.30
C SER A 47 -6.66 2.48 14.63
N ILE A 48 -6.59 3.43 15.55
CA ILE A 48 -7.24 3.32 16.85
C ILE A 48 -8.53 4.12 16.76
N PHE A 49 -9.67 3.45 16.94
CA PHE A 49 -10.98 4.07 16.90
C PHE A 49 -11.42 4.46 18.32
N SER A 50 -12.08 5.59 18.46
CA SER A 50 -12.76 5.98 19.70
C SER A 50 -14.04 5.18 19.91
N GLU A 51 -14.54 5.12 21.15
CA GLU A 51 -15.81 4.46 21.48
C GLU A 51 -17.01 5.03 20.70
N GLU A 52 -16.95 6.31 20.36
CA GLU A 52 -17.96 7.01 19.57
C GLU A 52 -17.93 6.55 18.10
N GLU A 53 -16.73 6.44 17.50
CA GLU A 53 -16.55 5.92 16.14
C GLU A 53 -16.98 4.46 16.01
N LEU A 54 -16.73 3.64 17.04
CA LEU A 54 -17.16 2.24 17.08
C LEU A 54 -18.70 2.11 17.11
N LYS A 55 -19.38 2.97 17.88
CA LYS A 55 -20.86 3.00 17.92
C LYS A 55 -21.45 3.43 16.57
N ILE A 56 -20.81 4.39 15.90
CA ILE A 56 -21.24 4.87 14.58
C ILE A 56 -21.06 3.77 13.52
N GLN A 57 -19.92 3.07 13.49
CA GLN A 57 -19.73 1.95 12.56
C GLN A 57 -20.71 0.80 12.81
N ALA A 58 -20.96 0.43 14.06
CA ALA A 58 -21.91 -0.64 14.39
C ALA A 58 -23.35 -0.29 13.96
N ALA A 59 -23.76 0.98 14.11
CA ALA A 59 -25.05 1.44 13.61
C ALA A 59 -25.12 1.45 12.07
N GLN A 60 -24.01 1.74 11.40
CA GLN A 60 -23.92 1.72 9.93
C GLN A 60 -23.92 0.31 9.36
N GLU A 61 -23.26 -0.66 10.01
CA GLU A 61 -23.29 -2.07 9.61
C GLU A 61 -24.67 -2.68 9.79
N ALA A 62 -25.37 -2.38 10.90
CA ALA A 62 -26.75 -2.83 11.12
C ALA A 62 -27.73 -2.28 10.06
N ALA A 63 -27.57 -1.01 9.65
CA ALA A 63 -28.39 -0.42 8.60
C ALA A 63 -28.08 -0.94 7.18
N ALA A 64 -26.88 -1.50 6.97
CA ALA A 64 -26.48 -2.08 5.68
C ALA A 64 -27.02 -3.51 5.49
N GLU A 65 -27.17 -4.29 6.57
CA GLU A 65 -27.83 -5.60 6.51
C GLU A 65 -29.34 -5.47 6.27
N GLU A 66 -30.03 -4.53 6.92
CA GLU A 66 -31.48 -4.31 6.75
C GLU A 66 -31.88 -3.74 5.37
N GLY A 67 -30.93 -3.18 4.60
CA GLY A 67 -31.18 -2.65 3.25
C GLY A 67 -30.98 -3.66 2.11
N SER A 68 -30.69 -4.93 2.45
CA SER A 68 -30.43 -6.01 1.48
C SER A 68 -31.57 -7.03 1.35
N GLU A 69 -32.70 -6.81 2.02
CA GLU A 69 -34.00 -7.47 1.76
C GLU A 69 -34.91 -6.65 0.83
#